data_AF-A0A6I7P3L9-F1
#
_entry.id   AF-A0A6I7P3L9-F1
#
_cell.length_a   1.000
_cell.length_b   1.000
_cell.length_c   1.000
_cell.angle_alpha   90.00
_cell.angle_beta   90.00
_cell.angle_gamma   90.00
#
_symmetry.space_group_name_H-M   'P 1'
#
loop_
_entity.id
_entity.type
_entity.pdbx_description
1 polymer ?
#
loop_
_entity_poly.entity_id
_entity_poly.type
_entity_poly.pdbx_seq_one_letter_code
_entity_poly.pdbx_strand_id
1 'polypeptide(L)'
;MPNELASLQQRGSAVSDAPSISTALMPGRSAAPWLSAVAALAVLTSGGSAAAADDIPIGQLVAETGATAPVATVYGQGIADAIAFINTQGGIDGRPLRLETVDYG
;
A
#
# COMPACT_ATOMS: atom_id res chain seq x y z
N MET A 1 0.60 61.78 -40.93
CA MET A 1 0.00 61.07 -39.77
C MET A 1 0.92 59.91 -39.37
N PRO A 2 1.97 60.10 -38.54
CA PRO A 2 3.04 59.10 -38.35
C PRO A 2 2.94 58.20 -37.11
N ASN A 3 1.79 58.04 -36.44
CA ASN A 3 1.75 57.49 -35.07
C ASN A 3 1.27 56.03 -34.89
N GLU A 4 1.05 55.27 -35.96
CA GLU A 4 0.60 53.86 -35.85
C GLU A 4 1.76 52.84 -35.76
N LEU A 5 2.99 53.24 -36.11
CA LEU A 5 4.16 52.35 -36.07
C LEU A 5 4.80 52.26 -34.68
N ALA A 6 4.59 53.28 -33.82
CA ALA A 6 5.12 53.28 -32.46
C ALA A 6 4.35 52.33 -31.53
N SER A 7 3.04 52.15 -31.72
CA SER A 7 2.19 51.29 -30.88
C SER A 7 2.40 49.80 -31.16
N LEU A 8 2.83 49.42 -32.37
CA LEU A 8 3.13 48.04 -32.74
C LEU A 8 4.47 47.56 -32.18
N GLN A 9 5.45 48.47 -32.05
CA GLN A 9 6.76 48.16 -31.48
C GLN A 9 6.69 47.88 -29.96
N GLN A 10 5.69 48.45 -29.29
CA GLN A 10 5.45 48.28 -27.86
C GLN A 10 4.59 47.04 -27.51
N ARG A 11 3.86 46.50 -28.50
CA ARG A 11 3.12 45.23 -28.35
C ARG A 11 4.01 43.99 -28.58
N GLY A 12 5.10 44.12 -29.33
CA GLY A 12 6.07 43.03 -29.55
C GLY A 12 7.00 42.77 -28.37
N SER A 13 7.15 43.73 -27.45
CA SER A 13 8.08 43.64 -26.31
C SER A 13 7.47 43.01 -25.05
N ALA A 14 6.15 42.75 -25.03
CA ALA A 14 5.46 42.13 -23.89
C ALA A 14 5.37 40.58 -23.98
N VAL A 15 5.79 39.98 -25.09
CA VAL A 15 5.79 38.51 -25.31
C VAL A 15 7.16 37.87 -25.07
N SER A 16 8.19 38.65 -24.74
CA SER A 16 9.54 38.16 -24.45
C SER A 16 9.79 37.80 -22.98
N ASP A 17 8.82 38.03 -22.09
CA ASP A 17 8.90 37.73 -20.64
C ASP A 17 8.23 36.39 -20.26
N ALA A 18 8.24 35.41 -21.17
CA ALA A 18 8.12 34.03 -20.71
C ALA A 18 9.43 33.66 -20.01
N PRO A 19 9.43 33.12 -18.78
CA PRO A 19 10.66 32.70 -18.12
C PRO A 19 11.31 31.65 -19.00
N SER A 20 12.38 32.07 -19.64
CA SER A 20 13.29 31.18 -20.34
C SER A 20 13.72 30.14 -19.31
N ILE A 21 13.33 28.89 -19.52
CA ILE A 21 13.97 27.72 -18.89
C ILE A 21 15.37 27.63 -19.50
N SER A 22 16.18 28.66 -19.22
CA SER A 22 17.57 28.71 -19.56
C SER A 22 18.22 27.68 -18.67
N THR A 23 18.47 26.52 -19.27
CA THR A 23 19.58 25.62 -19.01
C THR A 23 20.86 26.43 -18.83
N ALA A 24 20.99 27.08 -17.68
CA ALA A 24 22.22 27.67 -17.22
C ALA A 24 23.03 26.51 -16.65
N LEU A 25 23.73 25.83 -17.56
CA LEU A 25 24.88 25.00 -17.25
C LEU A 25 25.89 25.90 -16.53
N MET A 26 25.80 25.97 -15.20
CA MET A 26 26.82 26.59 -14.36
C MET A 26 28.04 25.67 -14.34
N PRO A 27 29.24 26.15 -14.68
CA PRO A 27 30.45 25.44 -14.34
C PRO A 27 30.68 25.58 -12.83
N GLY A 28 30.62 24.47 -12.10
CA GLY A 28 31.23 24.36 -10.77
C GLY A 28 30.33 24.50 -9.54
N ARG A 29 29.08 24.01 -9.55
CA ARG A 29 28.30 23.83 -8.31
C ARG A 29 27.62 22.47 -8.31
N SER A 30 28.10 21.63 -7.40
CA SER A 30 27.74 20.23 -7.18
C SER A 30 26.24 19.96 -7.32
N ALA A 31 25.86 19.21 -8.35
CA ALA A 31 24.51 18.65 -8.49
C ALA A 31 24.31 17.59 -7.40
N ALA A 32 23.84 17.95 -6.20
CA ALA A 32 23.82 16.97 -5.12
C ALA A 32 22.80 17.11 -3.96
N PRO A 33 21.92 18.12 -3.80
CA PRO A 33 21.02 18.09 -2.65
C PRO A 33 19.63 17.47 -2.94
N TRP A 34 19.14 17.55 -4.18
CA TRP A 34 17.74 17.22 -4.48
C TRP A 34 17.49 15.73 -4.71
N LEU A 35 18.45 14.99 -5.27
CA LEU A 35 18.38 13.52 -5.35
C LEU A 35 18.40 12.89 -3.94
N SER A 36 19.16 13.47 -3.01
CA SER A 36 19.22 13.01 -1.62
C SER A 36 17.91 13.23 -0.87
N ALA A 37 17.15 14.28 -1.19
CA ALA A 37 15.86 14.55 -0.54
C ALA A 37 14.79 13.50 -0.89
N VAL A 38 14.77 13.01 -2.14
CA VAL A 38 13.85 11.93 -2.57
C VAL A 38 14.24 10.59 -1.92
N ALA A 39 15.54 10.29 -1.85
CA ALA A 39 16.03 9.09 -1.17
C ALA A 39 15.71 9.11 0.33
N ALA A 40 15.81 10.27 0.99
CA ALA A 40 15.49 10.42 2.40
C ALA A 40 13.98 10.22 2.69
N LEU A 41 13.09 10.69 1.80
CA LEU A 41 11.64 10.48 1.95
C LEU A 41 11.24 9.00 1.81
N ALA A 42 11.90 8.26 0.92
CA ALA A 42 11.67 6.82 0.72
C ALA A 42 12.03 5.97 1.95
N VAL A 43 13.03 6.40 2.74
CA VAL A 43 13.43 5.73 4.00
C VAL A 43 12.44 6.01 5.14
N LEU A 44 11.79 7.17 5.16
CA LEU A 44 10.79 7.48 6.19
C LEU A 44 9.49 6.68 6.03
N THR A 45 9.13 6.29 4.81
CA THR A 45 7.91 5.49 4.55
C THR A 45 8.11 3.98 4.73
N SER A 46 9.35 3.49 4.79
CA SER A 46 9.64 2.06 4.95
C SER A 46 9.75 1.59 6.41
N GLY A 47 9.70 2.52 7.37
CA GLY A 47 9.90 2.25 8.80
C GLY A 47 8.67 1.80 9.60
N GLY A 48 7.52 1.60 8.95
CA GLY A 48 6.33 1.04 9.60
C GLY A 48 6.57 -0.43 9.93
N SER A 49 6.95 -0.72 11.18
CA SER A 49 6.91 -2.09 11.70
C SER A 49 5.45 -2.54 11.67
N ALA A 50 5.09 -3.39 10.72
CA ALA A 50 3.85 -4.14 10.82
C ALA A 50 3.95 -4.99 12.09
N ALA A 51 3.34 -4.53 13.18
CA ALA A 51 3.15 -5.37 14.34
C ALA A 51 2.36 -6.58 13.84
N ALA A 52 3.00 -7.75 13.85
CA ALA A 52 2.32 -8.99 13.53
C ALA A 52 1.16 -9.12 14.51
N ALA A 53 -0.07 -9.04 14.00
CA ALA A 53 -1.24 -9.05 14.85
C ALA A 53 -1.43 -10.49 15.37
N ASP A 54 -1.59 -10.65 16.68
CA ASP A 54 -1.74 -11.98 17.30
C ASP A 54 -2.94 -12.72 16.71
N ASP A 55 -2.75 -14.01 16.42
CA ASP A 55 -3.79 -14.90 15.92
C ASP A 55 -5.04 -14.87 16.80
N ILE A 56 -6.20 -15.09 16.19
CA ILE A 56 -7.47 -15.30 16.91
C ILE A 56 -7.60 -16.80 17.16
N PRO A 57 -7.47 -17.30 18.40
CA PRO A 57 -7.62 -18.72 18.70
C PRO A 57 -9.10 -19.13 18.62
N ILE A 58 -9.38 -20.22 17.90
CA ILE A 58 -10.71 -20.82 17.76
C ILE A 58 -10.63 -22.28 18.21
N GLY A 59 -11.41 -22.66 19.21
CA GLY A 59 -11.54 -24.05 19.66
C GLY A 59 -12.75 -24.72 19.02
N GLN A 60 -12.55 -25.90 18.43
CA GLN A 60 -13.59 -26.73 17.83
C GLN A 60 -13.67 -28.07 18.55
N LEU A 61 -14.83 -28.38 19.12
CA LEU A 61 -15.12 -29.70 19.69
C LEU A 61 -15.90 -30.51 18.64
N VAL A 62 -15.36 -31.65 18.23
CA VAL A 62 -15.99 -32.54 17.25
C VAL A 62 -16.12 -33.94 17.84
N ALA A 63 -17.18 -34.67 17.48
CA ALA A 63 -17.35 -36.09 17.79
C ALA A 63 -16.86 -36.91 16.60
N GLU A 64 -15.55 -36.86 16.30
CA GLU A 64 -14.96 -37.56 15.14
C GLU A 64 -14.87 -39.07 15.37
N THR A 65 -15.08 -39.49 16.62
CA THR A 65 -15.30 -40.88 16.99
C THR A 65 -16.77 -41.14 17.36
N GLY A 66 -17.11 -42.39 17.67
CA GLY A 66 -18.47 -42.74 18.10
C GLY A 66 -19.53 -42.82 16.99
N ALA A 67 -20.80 -42.88 17.40
CA ALA A 67 -21.93 -43.15 16.49
C ALA A 67 -22.21 -42.01 15.49
N THR A 68 -21.74 -40.80 15.79
CA THR A 68 -21.98 -39.59 14.99
C THR A 68 -20.80 -39.20 14.11
N ALA A 69 -19.69 -39.94 14.17
CA ALA A 69 -18.46 -39.70 13.40
C ALA A 69 -18.69 -39.37 11.92
N PRO A 70 -19.54 -40.11 11.17
CA PRO A 70 -19.72 -39.84 9.74
C PRO A 70 -20.22 -38.43 9.42
N VAL A 71 -21.02 -37.83 10.32
CA VAL A 71 -21.51 -36.45 10.18
C VAL A 71 -20.48 -35.46 10.70
N ALA A 72 -19.83 -35.79 11.81
CA ALA A 72 -18.91 -34.91 12.49
C ALA A 72 -17.64 -34.64 11.67
N THR A 73 -17.10 -35.66 10.98
CA THR A 73 -15.92 -35.51 10.12
C THR A 73 -16.15 -34.51 8.98
N VAL A 74 -17.30 -34.61 8.29
CA VAL A 74 -17.61 -33.68 7.18
C VAL A 74 -17.88 -32.26 7.68
N TYR A 75 -18.49 -32.12 8.86
CA TYR A 75 -18.70 -30.82 9.50
C TYR A 75 -17.39 -30.17 9.95
N GLY A 76 -16.51 -30.95 10.61
CA GLY A 76 -15.20 -30.49 11.06
C GLY A 76 -14.33 -30.03 9.90
N GLN A 77 -14.33 -30.77 8.79
CA GLN A 77 -13.64 -30.35 7.56
C GLN A 77 -14.22 -29.05 7.00
N GLY A 78 -15.55 -28.91 6.95
CA GLY A 78 -16.19 -27.70 6.43
C GLY A 78 -15.83 -26.43 7.23
N ILE A 79 -15.68 -26.54 8.55
CA ILE A 79 -15.23 -25.44 9.39
C ILE A 79 -13.75 -25.11 9.13
N ALA A 80 -12.89 -26.13 9.01
CA ALA A 80 -11.47 -25.94 8.68
C ALA A 80 -11.30 -25.23 7.32
N ASP A 81 -12.08 -25.63 6.31
CA ASP A 81 -12.07 -25.02 4.98
C ASP A 81 -12.55 -23.57 5.02
N ALA A 82 -13.60 -23.27 5.81
CA ALA A 82 -14.09 -21.91 5.97
C ALA A 82 -13.05 -21.00 6.65
N ILE A 83 -12.38 -21.50 7.70
CA ILE A 83 -11.30 -20.75 8.37
C ILE A 83 -10.12 -20.51 7.41
N ALA A 84 -9.72 -21.52 6.66
CA ALA A 84 -8.68 -21.37 5.64
C ALA A 84 -9.07 -20.30 4.62
N PHE A 85 -10.30 -20.34 4.11
CA PHE A 85 -10.82 -19.32 3.20
C PHE A 85 -10.77 -17.91 3.82
N ILE A 86 -11.25 -17.71 5.05
CA ILE A 86 -11.20 -16.41 5.72
C ILE A 86 -9.76 -15.90 5.85
N ASN A 87 -8.81 -16.77 6.20
CA ASN A 87 -7.40 -16.41 6.28
C ASN A 87 -6.82 -16.00 4.91
N THR A 88 -7.24 -16.62 3.80
CA THR A 88 -6.85 -16.16 2.45
C THR A 88 -7.40 -14.77 2.11
N GLN A 89 -8.50 -14.34 2.74
CA GLN A 89 -9.09 -13.01 2.57
C GLN A 89 -8.45 -11.95 3.49
N GLY A 90 -7.41 -12.31 4.25
CA GLY A 90 -6.73 -11.41 5.19
C GLY A 90 -7.21 -11.55 6.64
N GLY A 91 -8.00 -12.57 6.96
CA GLY A 91 -8.45 -12.84 8.33
C GLY A 91 -9.55 -11.89 8.79
N ILE A 92 -9.65 -11.68 10.10
CA ILE A 92 -10.58 -10.74 10.74
C ILE A 92 -9.77 -9.57 11.27
N ASP A 93 -10.03 -8.36 10.79
CA ASP A 93 -9.27 -7.15 11.14
C ASP A 93 -7.75 -7.30 10.91
N GLY A 94 -7.37 -8.02 9.85
CA GLY A 94 -5.96 -8.31 9.53
C GLY A 94 -5.32 -9.39 10.41
N ARG A 95 -6.11 -10.07 11.24
CA ARG A 95 -5.65 -11.12 12.15
C ARG A 95 -6.04 -12.49 11.62
N PRO A 96 -5.09 -13.43 11.43
CA PRO A 96 -5.43 -14.78 11.03
C PRO A 96 -6.13 -15.52 12.17
N LEU A 97 -7.04 -16.43 11.80
CA LEU A 97 -7.69 -17.37 12.70
C LEU A 97 -6.82 -18.61 12.86
N ARG A 98 -6.64 -19.07 14.10
CA ARG A 98 -5.93 -20.32 14.43
C ARG A 98 -6.92 -21.32 15.00
N LEU A 99 -7.27 -22.33 14.20
CA LEU A 99 -8.16 -23.42 14.60
C LEU A 99 -7.41 -24.47 15.42
N GLU A 100 -8.00 -24.88 16.53
CA GLU A 100 -7.61 -26.04 17.31
C GLU A 100 -8.82 -26.96 17.48
N THR A 101 -8.71 -28.17 16.93
CA THR A 101 -9.79 -29.16 16.97
C THR A 101 -9.48 -30.22 18.01
N VAL A 102 -10.48 -30.53 18.85
CA VAL A 102 -10.42 -31.58 19.85
C VAL A 102 -11.58 -32.54 19.62
N ASP A 103 -11.26 -33.83 19.47
CA ASP A 103 -12.26 -34.89 19.46
C ASP A 103 -12.75 -35.19 20.89
N TYR A 104 -14.07 -35.23 21.09
CA TYR A 104 -14.67 -35.53 22.40
C TYR A 104 -15.43 -36.85 22.46
N GLY A 105 -15.49 -37.64 21.37
CA GLY A 105 -15.94 -39.04 21.42
C GLY A 105 -17.04 -39.47 20.46
#